data_AF-A0A0D2NNS2-F1
#
_entry.id   AF-A0A0D2NNS2-F1
#
_cell.length_a   1.000
_cell.length_b   1.000
_cell.length_c   1.000
_cell.angle_alpha   90.00
_cell.angle_beta   90.00
_cell.angle_gamma   90.00
#
_symmetry.space_group_name_H-M   'P 1'
#
loop_
_entity.id
_entity.type
_entity.pdbx_description
1 polymer ?
#
loop_
_entity_poly.entity_id
_entity_poly.type
_entity_poly.pdbx_seq_one_letter_code
_entity_poly.pdbx_strand_id
1 'polypeptide(L)'
;MAPHERRAVAQRAAFAGELSVLRFAAAAGCPLDATICEEAARGGHVDVLRAVRSAGCPWDRRTCRAAVMGDHIGALQYALANGCERDSGACLLAAELGNVEALRALRARGCPWDRDLCRYHADQRSHDGVVDFIDCQR
;
A
#
# COMPACT_ATOMS: atom_id res chain seq x y z
N MET A 1 6.13 29.63 -2.84
CA MET A 1 6.14 28.17 -3.02
C MET A 1 5.24 27.82 -4.19
N ALA A 2 5.80 27.21 -5.24
CA ALA A 2 5.05 26.80 -6.41
C ALA A 2 4.15 25.58 -6.10
N PRO A 3 3.09 25.31 -6.89
CA PRO A 3 2.17 24.19 -6.64
C PRO A 3 2.85 22.81 -6.57
N HIS A 4 3.90 22.59 -7.37
CA HIS A 4 4.65 21.33 -7.39
C HIS A 4 5.51 21.13 -6.13
N GLU A 5 6.05 22.20 -5.56
CA GLU A 5 6.81 22.15 -4.31
C GLU A 5 5.91 21.78 -3.13
N ARG A 6 4.69 22.34 -3.08
CA ARG A 6 3.69 22.01 -2.05
C ARG A 6 3.33 20.51 -2.06
N ARG A 7 3.19 19.94 -3.26
CA ARG A 7 2.94 18.51 -3.44
C ARG A 7 4.08 17.65 -2.91
N ALA A 8 5.32 17.98 -3.26
CA ALA A 8 6.49 17.22 -2.80
C ALA A 8 6.63 17.25 -1.27
N VAL A 9 6.32 18.39 -0.63
CA VAL A 9 6.28 18.49 0.84
C VAL A 9 5.20 17.58 1.42
N ALA A 10 3.98 17.59 0.85
CA ALA A 10 2.91 16.73 1.32
C ALA A 10 3.24 15.22 1.16
N GLN A 11 3.86 14.83 0.05
CA GLN A 11 4.30 13.44 -0.19
C GLN A 11 5.34 12.99 0.84
N ARG A 12 6.36 13.83 1.09
CA ARG A 12 7.38 13.55 2.11
C ARG A 12 6.80 13.47 3.51
N ALA A 13 5.91 14.39 3.85
CA ALA A 13 5.21 14.40 5.13
C ALA A 13 4.33 13.14 5.29
N ALA A 14 3.69 12.68 4.22
CA ALA A 14 2.92 11.44 4.22
C ALA A 14 3.80 10.22 4.46
N PHE A 15 4.92 10.12 3.76
CA PHE A 15 5.91 9.05 3.95
C PHE A 15 6.51 9.04 5.36
N ALA A 16 6.71 10.22 5.97
CA ALA A 16 7.30 10.36 7.31
C ALA A 16 6.27 10.30 8.46
N GLY A 17 4.97 10.26 8.17
CA GLY A 17 3.94 10.22 9.21
C GLY A 17 3.60 11.58 9.82
N GLU A 18 4.04 12.68 9.22
CA GLU A 18 3.91 14.02 9.77
C GLU A 18 2.53 14.64 9.51
N LEU A 19 1.53 14.18 10.26
CA LEU A 19 0.14 14.62 10.10
C LEU A 19 -0.05 16.14 10.22
N SER A 20 0.72 16.80 11.08
CA SER A 20 0.67 18.26 11.26
C SER A 20 1.09 19.00 9.99
N VAL A 21 2.15 18.55 9.33
CA VAL A 21 2.64 19.14 8.08
C VAL A 21 1.67 18.87 6.94
N LEU A 22 1.08 17.68 6.89
CA LEU A 22 0.03 17.36 5.91
C LEU A 22 -1.22 18.24 6.07
N ARG A 23 -1.69 18.45 7.31
CA ARG A 23 -2.82 19.35 7.60
C ARG A 23 -2.51 20.78 7.18
N PHE A 24 -1.30 21.25 7.47
CA PHE A 24 -0.86 22.58 7.05
C PHE A 24 -0.81 22.68 5.51
N ALA A 25 -0.26 21.68 4.82
CA ALA A 25 -0.21 21.64 3.36
C ALA A 25 -1.61 21.63 2.75
N ALA A 26 -2.55 20.85 3.31
CA ALA A 26 -3.94 20.83 2.86
C ALA A 26 -4.64 22.19 3.06
N ALA A 27 -4.46 22.83 4.21
CA ALA A 27 -4.99 24.17 4.48
C ALA A 27 -4.39 25.24 3.55
N ALA A 28 -3.14 25.07 3.11
CA ALA A 28 -2.49 25.93 2.12
C ALA A 28 -2.90 25.64 0.66
N GLY A 29 -3.93 24.81 0.43
CA GLY A 29 -4.43 24.47 -0.90
C GLY A 29 -3.56 23.48 -1.66
N CYS A 30 -2.80 22.61 -0.98
CA CYS A 30 -2.14 21.48 -1.63
C CYS A 30 -3.19 20.43 -2.03
N PRO A 31 -3.20 19.97 -3.30
CA PRO A 31 -4.12 18.93 -3.72
C PRO A 31 -3.75 17.59 -3.04
N LEU A 32 -4.68 17.05 -2.26
CA LEU A 32 -4.57 15.68 -1.74
C LEU A 32 -5.02 14.71 -2.82
N ASP A 33 -4.08 13.94 -3.36
CA ASP A 33 -4.36 12.92 -4.37
C ASP A 33 -3.88 11.53 -3.93
N ALA A 34 -4.15 10.52 -4.76
CA ALA A 34 -3.85 9.13 -4.46
C ALA A 34 -2.37 8.87 -4.14
N THR A 35 -1.44 9.72 -4.60
CA THR A 35 -0.02 9.58 -4.28
C THR A 35 0.29 9.87 -2.82
N ILE A 36 -0.50 10.71 -2.15
CA ILE A 36 -0.36 10.95 -0.71
C ILE A 36 -0.72 9.69 0.09
N CYS A 37 -1.79 9.01 -0.31
CA CYS A 37 -2.16 7.71 0.27
C CYS A 37 -1.11 6.64 -0.02
N GLU A 38 -0.56 6.64 -1.24
CA GLU A 38 0.54 5.72 -1.63
C GLU A 38 1.76 5.89 -0.72
N GLU A 39 2.24 7.13 -0.52
CA GLU A 39 3.42 7.40 0.32
C GLU A 39 3.14 7.11 1.80
N ALA A 40 1.96 7.46 2.31
CA ALA A 40 1.57 7.12 3.68
C ALA A 40 1.50 5.60 3.91
N ALA A 41 0.99 4.85 2.93
CA ALA A 41 0.97 3.40 2.98
C ALA A 41 2.39 2.81 2.91
N ARG A 42 3.26 3.38 2.08
CA ARG A 42 4.67 2.98 1.97
C ARG A 42 5.48 3.24 3.24
N GLY A 43 5.13 4.26 4.02
CA GLY A 43 5.72 4.54 5.34
C GLY A 43 4.99 3.86 6.52
N GLY A 44 3.86 3.19 6.26
CA GLY A 44 3.13 2.42 7.27
C GLY A 44 2.24 3.26 8.20
N HIS A 45 1.99 4.52 7.85
CA HIS A 45 1.29 5.48 8.70
C HIS A 45 -0.24 5.40 8.53
N VAL A 46 -0.86 4.49 9.29
CA VAL A 46 -2.32 4.25 9.27
C VAL A 46 -3.13 5.48 9.73
N ASP A 47 -2.60 6.23 10.69
CA ASP A 47 -3.18 7.47 11.20
C ASP A 47 -3.20 8.57 10.12
N VAL A 48 -2.13 8.71 9.36
CA VAL A 48 -2.07 9.58 8.19
C VAL A 48 -3.07 9.12 7.13
N LEU A 49 -3.09 7.83 6.77
CA LEU A 49 -4.05 7.26 5.82
C LEU A 49 -5.50 7.56 6.23
N ARG A 50 -5.82 7.42 7.52
CA ARG A 50 -7.15 7.75 8.06
C ARG A 50 -7.47 9.23 7.92
N ALA A 51 -6.53 10.10 8.26
CA ALA A 51 -6.75 11.53 8.19
C ALA A 51 -6.94 12.02 6.75
N VAL A 52 -6.06 11.64 5.82
CA VAL A 52 -6.19 12.07 4.41
C VAL A 52 -7.44 11.47 3.77
N ARG A 53 -7.85 10.25 4.15
CA ARG A 53 -9.11 9.66 3.70
C ARG A 53 -10.32 10.45 4.18
N SER A 54 -10.32 10.89 5.44
CA SER A 54 -11.38 11.73 5.99
C SER A 54 -11.48 13.10 5.31
N ALA A 55 -10.37 13.59 4.75
CA ALA A 55 -10.31 14.82 3.97
C ALA A 55 -10.72 14.64 2.48
N GLY A 56 -11.21 13.45 2.10
CA GLY A 56 -11.65 13.16 0.74
C GLY A 56 -10.55 12.73 -0.23
N CYS A 57 -9.34 12.46 0.26
CA CYS A 57 -8.26 11.95 -0.59
C CYS A 57 -8.67 10.61 -1.22
N PRO A 58 -8.54 10.45 -2.55
CA PRO A 58 -8.72 9.15 -3.18
C PRO A 58 -7.56 8.21 -2.80
N TRP A 59 -7.83 6.92 -2.80
CA TRP A 59 -6.78 5.89 -2.93
C TRP A 59 -7.06 5.08 -4.19
N ASP A 60 -6.04 4.40 -4.68
CA ASP A 60 -6.13 3.46 -5.78
C ASP A 60 -5.39 2.17 -5.40
N ARG A 61 -5.35 1.21 -6.33
CA ARG A 61 -4.58 -0.03 -6.20
C ARG A 61 -3.10 0.16 -5.83
N ARG A 62 -2.49 1.32 -6.12
CA ARG A 62 -1.08 1.60 -5.77
C ARG A 62 -0.90 1.76 -4.28
N THR A 63 -1.92 2.23 -3.55
CA THR A 63 -1.89 2.32 -2.09
C THR A 63 -1.67 0.95 -1.45
N CYS A 64 -2.39 -0.08 -1.92
CA CYS A 64 -2.21 -1.45 -1.45
C CYS A 64 -0.83 -2.01 -1.83
N ARG A 65 -0.35 -1.77 -3.06
CA ARG A 65 1.01 -2.18 -3.48
C ARG A 65 2.10 -1.49 -2.64
N ALA A 66 1.94 -0.21 -2.34
CA ALA A 66 2.91 0.56 -1.56
C ALA A 66 3.02 0.06 -0.12
N ALA A 67 1.91 -0.32 0.52
CA ALA A 67 1.95 -0.97 1.82
C ALA A 67 2.74 -2.29 1.79
N VAL A 68 2.61 -3.07 0.71
CA VAL A 68 3.38 -4.32 0.52
C VAL A 68 4.87 -4.01 0.31
N MET A 69 5.20 -3.02 -0.52
CA MET A 69 6.59 -2.59 -0.76
C MET A 69 7.29 -2.10 0.52
N GLY A 70 6.55 -1.41 1.39
CA GLY A 70 7.06 -0.95 2.69
C GLY A 70 7.04 -2.01 3.79
N ASP A 71 6.56 -3.23 3.50
CA ASP A 71 6.32 -4.29 4.49
C ASP A 71 5.45 -3.83 5.68
N HIS A 72 4.42 -3.05 5.38
CA HIS A 72 3.54 -2.46 6.38
C HIS A 72 2.15 -3.11 6.35
N ILE A 73 2.07 -4.28 6.97
CA ILE A 73 0.85 -5.09 7.03
C ILE A 73 -0.33 -4.34 7.67
N GLY A 74 -0.09 -3.48 8.68
CA GLY A 74 -1.14 -2.66 9.29
C GLY A 74 -1.77 -1.67 8.29
N ALA A 75 -0.94 -1.00 7.48
CA ALA A 75 -1.41 -0.11 6.42
C ALA A 75 -2.16 -0.89 5.33
N LEU A 76 -1.65 -2.07 4.93
CA LEU A 76 -2.31 -2.94 3.96
C LEU A 76 -3.69 -3.39 4.44
N GLN A 77 -3.78 -3.89 5.67
CA GLN A 77 -5.05 -4.36 6.25
C GLN A 77 -6.07 -3.23 6.36
N TYR A 78 -5.63 -2.04 6.75
CA TYR A 78 -6.47 -0.84 6.82
C TYR A 78 -6.97 -0.44 5.43
N ALA A 79 -6.08 -0.33 4.43
CA ALA A 79 -6.45 0.01 3.07
C ALA A 79 -7.48 -0.97 2.50
N LEU A 80 -7.23 -2.29 2.62
CA LEU A 80 -8.14 -3.33 2.17
C LEU A 80 -9.49 -3.32 2.91
N ALA A 81 -9.50 -2.99 4.21
CA ALA A 81 -10.73 -2.99 5.02
C ALA A 81 -11.67 -1.85 4.65
N ASN A 82 -11.12 -0.77 4.11
CA ASN A 82 -11.88 0.43 3.77
C ASN A 82 -12.17 0.57 2.27
N GLY A 83 -11.87 -0.47 1.47
CA GLY A 83 -12.21 -0.50 0.05
C GLY A 83 -11.13 0.06 -0.89
N CYS A 84 -9.85 -0.06 -0.52
CA CYS A 84 -8.77 -0.01 -1.52
C CYS A 84 -9.06 -1.03 -2.63
N GLU A 85 -8.85 -0.62 -3.88
CA GLU A 85 -9.09 -1.47 -5.04
C GLU A 85 -8.25 -2.74 -4.95
N ARG A 86 -8.93 -3.88 -5.16
CA ARG A 86 -8.28 -5.19 -5.17
C ARG A 86 -7.54 -5.35 -6.47
N ASP A 87 -6.26 -5.69 -6.39
CA ASP A 87 -5.38 -5.77 -7.54
C ASP A 87 -4.44 -6.96 -7.41
N SER A 88 -4.28 -7.70 -8.51
CA SER A 88 -3.42 -8.89 -8.57
C SER A 88 -1.93 -8.55 -8.49
N GLY A 89 -1.56 -7.32 -8.85
CA GLY A 89 -0.18 -6.83 -8.71
C GLY A 89 0.26 -6.73 -7.26
N ALA A 90 -0.64 -6.49 -6.30
CA ALA A 90 -0.27 -6.54 -4.87
C ALA A 90 0.09 -7.97 -4.43
N CYS A 91 -0.60 -8.99 -4.93
CA CYS A 91 -0.29 -10.40 -4.66
C CYS A 91 1.04 -10.81 -5.31
N LEU A 92 1.25 -10.41 -6.57
CA LEU A 92 2.51 -10.67 -7.28
C LEU A 92 3.69 -10.03 -6.55
N LEU A 93 3.55 -8.77 -6.15
CA LEU A 93 4.59 -8.06 -5.40
C LEU A 93 4.86 -8.72 -4.05
N ALA A 94 3.82 -9.15 -3.31
CA ALA A 94 4.01 -9.89 -2.06
C ALA A 94 4.80 -11.18 -2.29
N ALA A 95 4.56 -11.87 -3.41
CA ALA A 95 5.30 -13.08 -3.77
C ALA A 95 6.76 -12.77 -4.16
N GLU A 96 7.00 -11.71 -4.94
CA GLU A 96 8.33 -11.25 -5.34
C GLU A 96 9.21 -10.78 -4.17
N LEU A 97 8.59 -10.30 -3.10
CA LEU A 97 9.25 -9.83 -1.88
C LEU A 97 9.31 -10.90 -0.78
N GLY A 98 8.74 -12.09 -1.00
CA GLY A 98 8.74 -13.16 -0.01
C GLY A 98 7.80 -12.92 1.18
N ASN A 99 6.85 -12.00 1.06
CA ASN A 99 6.01 -11.56 2.16
C ASN A 99 4.73 -12.42 2.28
N VAL A 100 4.85 -13.51 3.04
CA VAL A 100 3.74 -14.45 3.31
C VAL A 100 2.58 -13.75 4.04
N GLU A 101 2.85 -12.84 4.98
CA GLU A 101 1.80 -12.12 5.73
C GLU A 101 0.99 -11.19 4.83
N ALA A 102 1.67 -10.43 3.95
CA ALA A 102 1.00 -9.60 2.96
C ALA A 102 0.15 -10.44 2.02
N LEU A 103 0.68 -11.55 1.53
CA LEU A 103 -0.05 -12.45 0.64
C LEU A 103 -1.26 -13.05 1.37
N ARG A 104 -1.13 -13.46 2.64
CA ARG A 104 -2.26 -13.92 3.47
C ARG A 104 -3.32 -12.84 3.66
N ALA A 105 -2.93 -11.61 3.97
CA ALA A 105 -3.87 -10.50 4.13
C ALA A 105 -4.63 -10.18 2.82
N LEU A 106 -3.94 -10.20 1.67
CA LEU A 106 -4.53 -10.00 0.36
C LEU A 106 -5.51 -11.13 0.01
N ARG A 107 -5.13 -12.38 0.26
CA ARG A 107 -5.99 -13.56 0.02
C ARG A 107 -7.22 -13.57 0.91
N ALA A 108 -7.08 -13.25 2.19
CA ALA A 108 -8.21 -13.16 3.14
C ALA A 108 -9.27 -12.13 2.72
N ARG A 109 -8.87 -11.12 1.94
CA ARG A 109 -9.78 -10.09 1.40
C ARG A 109 -10.26 -10.39 -0.02
N GLY A 110 -9.93 -11.55 -0.57
CA GLY A 110 -10.37 -11.98 -1.89
C GLY A 110 -9.78 -11.12 -3.01
N CYS A 111 -8.53 -10.66 -2.86
CA CYS A 111 -7.82 -10.03 -3.96
C CYS A 111 -7.65 -11.04 -5.11
N PRO A 112 -7.93 -10.64 -6.36
CA PRO A 112 -7.62 -11.49 -7.51
C PRO A 112 -6.10 -11.71 -7.54
N TRP A 113 -5.68 -12.87 -8.02
CA TRP A 113 -4.27 -13.19 -8.12
C TRP A 113 -4.08 -14.25 -9.18
N ASP A 114 -2.91 -14.20 -9.82
CA ASP A 114 -2.45 -15.25 -10.70
C ASP A 114 -1.54 -16.16 -9.88
N ARG A 115 -2.05 -17.34 -9.53
CA ARG A 115 -1.36 -18.29 -8.66
C ARG A 115 -0.04 -18.75 -9.27
N ASP A 116 -0.06 -19.07 -10.57
CA ASP A 116 1.09 -19.62 -11.26
C ASP A 116 2.18 -18.56 -11.42
N LEU A 117 1.77 -17.32 -11.74
CA LEU A 117 2.71 -16.20 -11.79
C LEU A 117 3.30 -15.88 -10.41
N CYS A 118 2.48 -15.82 -9.35
CA CYS A 118 2.99 -15.58 -7.99
C CYS A 118 3.97 -16.69 -7.56
N ARG A 119 3.64 -17.96 -7.85
CA ARG A 119 4.50 -19.10 -7.55
C ARG A 119 5.82 -19.04 -8.31
N TYR A 120 5.77 -18.74 -9.62
CA TYR A 120 6.96 -18.61 -10.46
C TYR A 120 7.91 -17.53 -9.93
N HIS A 121 7.40 -16.34 -9.61
CA HIS A 121 8.23 -15.24 -9.10
C HIS A 121 8.79 -15.53 -7.69
N ALA A 122 8.03 -16.20 -6.83
CA ALA A 122 8.51 -16.63 -5.51
C ALA A 122 9.64 -17.68 -5.64
N ASP A 123 9.48 -18.66 -6.53
CA ASP A 123 10.47 -19.71 -6.80
C ASP A 123 11.78 -19.13 -7.37
N GLN A 124 11.70 -18.24 -8.35
CA GLN A 124 12.86 -17.54 -8.94
C GLN A 124 13.66 -16.71 -7.91
N ARG A 125 13.02 -16.30 -6.81
CA ARG A 125 13.63 -15.53 -5.72
C ARG A 125 13.97 -16.40 -4.49
N SER A 126 13.74 -17.71 -4.57
CA SER A 126 13.93 -18.67 -3.47
C SER A 126 13.12 -18.32 -2.21
N HIS A 127 11.89 -17.85 -2.40
CA HIS A 127 10.94 -17.55 -1.34
C HIS A 127 10.09 -18.77 -0.99
N ASP A 128 10.74 -19.81 -0.43
CA ASP A 128 10.12 -21.11 -0.14
C ASP A 128 8.85 -21.01 0.71
N GLY A 129 8.85 -20.13 1.72
CA GLY A 129 7.66 -19.91 2.56
C GLY A 129 6.45 -19.36 1.81
N VAL A 130 6.68 -18.59 0.74
CA VAL A 130 5.60 -18.16 -0.17
C VAL A 130 5.17 -19.32 -1.05
N VAL A 131 6.10 -20.09 -1.61
CA VAL A 131 5.79 -21.26 -2.45
C VAL A 131 4.93 -22.27 -1.68
N ASP A 132 5.35 -22.62 -0.45
CA ASP A 132 4.60 -23.50 0.44
C ASP A 132 3.20 -22.96 0.73
N PHE A 133 3.10 -21.67 1.07
CA PHE A 133 1.82 -21.01 1.29
C PHE A 133 0.91 -21.09 0.07
N ILE A 134 1.45 -20.91 -1.14
CA ILE A 134 0.70 -21.01 -2.39
C ILE A 134 0.27 -22.44 -2.67
N ASP A 135 1.15 -23.42 -2.44
CA ASP A 135 0.90 -24.83 -2.71
C ASP A 135 -0.13 -25.43 -1.73
N CYS A 136 -0.19 -24.95 -0.48
CA CYS A 136 -1.20 -25.30 0.51
C CYS A 136 -2.64 -24.83 0.18
N GLN A 137 -2.84 -23.91 -0.78
CA GLN A 137 -4.17 -23.40 -1.17
C GLN A 137 -4.81 -24.15 -2.35
N ARG A 138 -4.49 -25.44 -2.55
CA ARG A 138 -5.14 -26.29 -3.56
C ARG A 138 -6.57 -26.68 -3.17
#